data_AF-A0A7S2VS07-F1
#
_entry.id   AF-A0A7S2VS07-F1
#
_cell.length_a   1.000
_cell.length_b   1.000
_cell.length_c   1.000
_cell.angle_alpha   90.00
_cell.angle_beta   90.00
_cell.angle_gamma   90.00
#
_symmetry.space_group_name_H-M   'P 1'
#
loop_
_entity.id
_entity.type
_entity.pdbx_description
1 polymer ?
#
loop_
_entity_poly.entity_id
_entity_poly.type
_entity_poly.pdbx_seq_one_letter_code
_entity_poly.pdbx_strand_id
1 'polypeptide(L)'
;EAATLWATLAQELYAALFGWLTQFVAQSVAPPQECEGFRRLGLLDLYGFEVFAANGFEQLLINYCNERLQQLFNRQVFACEAGEYAAEGLDVDGQWQRVSAAC
;
A
#
# COMPACT_ATOMS: atom_id res chain seq x y z
N GLU A 1 -1.62 35.43 9.22
CA GLU A 1 -0.27 35.38 8.64
C GLU A 1 0.77 34.80 9.59
N ALA A 2 1.01 35.37 10.78
CA ALA A 2 1.98 34.78 11.73
C ALA A 2 1.57 33.36 12.22
N ALA A 3 0.30 33.15 12.57
CA ALA A 3 -0.18 31.84 13.04
C ALA A 3 -0.04 30.73 11.98
N THR A 4 -0.31 31.04 10.71
CA THR A 4 -0.15 30.09 9.60
C THR A 4 1.31 29.74 9.35
N LEU A 5 2.22 30.72 9.47
CA LEU A 5 3.66 30.49 9.34
C LEU A 5 4.18 29.57 10.46
N TRP A 6 3.67 29.71 11.68
CA TRP A 6 4.16 28.90 12.81
C TRP A 6 3.64 27.48 12.69
N ALA A 7 2.40 27.31 12.21
CA ALA A 7 1.85 25.99 11.90
C ALA A 7 2.67 25.29 10.80
N THR A 8 2.99 25.98 9.71
CA THR A 8 3.83 25.40 8.64
C THR A 8 5.22 25.05 9.15
N LEU A 9 5.86 25.93 9.94
CA LEU A 9 7.17 25.64 10.52
C LEU A 9 7.15 24.40 11.42
N ALA A 10 6.10 24.26 12.24
CA ALA A 10 5.93 23.09 13.10
C ALA A 10 5.74 21.80 12.28
N GLN A 11 4.95 21.85 11.21
CA GLN A 11 4.75 20.70 10.30
C GLN A 11 6.07 20.29 9.64
N GLU A 12 6.85 21.24 9.13
CA GLU A 12 8.16 20.97 8.51
C GLU A 12 9.18 20.39 9.49
N LEU A 13 9.26 20.95 10.70
CA LEU A 13 10.14 20.43 11.75
C LEU A 13 9.77 19.01 12.16
N TYR A 14 8.46 18.74 12.31
CA TYR A 14 7.98 17.41 12.63
C TYR A 14 8.29 16.42 11.50
N ALA A 15 8.04 16.79 10.24
CA ALA A 15 8.34 15.94 9.09
C ALA A 15 9.84 15.61 9.00
N ALA A 16 10.71 16.59 9.21
CA ALA A 16 12.16 16.38 9.23
C ALA A 16 12.61 15.44 10.37
N LEU A 17 12.08 15.65 11.58
CA LEU A 17 12.37 14.80 12.73
C LEU A 17 11.89 13.36 12.52
N PHE A 18 10.67 13.18 12.03
CA PHE A 18 10.11 11.86 11.74
C PHE A 18 10.90 11.15 10.65
N GLY A 19 11.29 11.88 9.59
CA GLY A 19 12.17 11.35 8.54
C GLY A 19 13.52 10.89 9.08
N TRP A 20 14.14 11.67 9.98
CA TRP A 20 15.39 11.26 10.63
C TRP A 20 15.20 10.02 11.53
N LEU A 21 14.14 9.98 12.33
CA LEU A 21 13.86 8.87 13.24
C LEU A 21 13.64 7.56 12.49
N THR A 22 12.87 7.58 11.41
CA THR A 22 12.60 6.38 10.60
C THR A 22 13.88 5.83 9.97
N GLN A 23 14.76 6.70 9.47
CA GLN A 23 16.07 6.31 8.95
C GLN A 23 16.98 5.74 10.05
N PHE A 24 17.01 6.38 11.22
CA PHE A 24 17.79 5.91 12.37
C PHE A 24 17.37 4.51 12.82
N VAL A 25 16.05 4.27 12.94
CA VAL A 25 15.52 2.95 13.29
C VAL A 25 15.82 1.94 12.18
N ALA A 26 15.63 2.30 10.91
CA ALA A 26 15.90 1.39 9.79
C ALA A 26 17.37 0.94 9.75
N GLN A 27 18.32 1.86 9.98
CA GLN A 27 19.75 1.53 10.05
C GLN A 27 20.10 0.66 11.27
N SER A 28 19.40 0.88 12.39
CA SER A 28 19.62 0.11 13.63
C SER A 28 19.12 -1.33 13.55
N VAL A 29 18.08 -1.58 12.74
CA VAL A 29 17.47 -2.91 12.55
C VAL A 29 18.01 -3.61 11.29
N ALA A 30 18.72 -2.89 10.42
CA ALA A 30 19.26 -3.43 9.19
C ALA A 30 20.14 -4.67 9.44
N PRO A 31 19.94 -5.77 8.69
CA PRO A 31 20.75 -6.97 8.86
C PRO A 31 22.20 -6.70 8.43
N PRO A 32 23.19 -7.31 9.11
CA PRO A 32 24.59 -7.19 8.72
C PRO A 32 24.84 -7.94 7.40
N GLN A 33 25.05 -7.17 6.32
CA GLN A 33 25.37 -7.58 4.94
C GLN A 33 24.30 -8.40 4.20
N GLU A 34 24.12 -8.05 2.91
CA GLU A 34 23.27 -8.78 1.97
C GLU A 34 23.88 -10.15 1.67
N CYS A 35 23.57 -11.15 2.49
CA CYS A 35 23.83 -12.54 2.13
C CYS A 35 22.95 -12.90 0.93
N GLU A 36 23.57 -13.22 -0.21
CA GLU A 36 22.86 -13.71 -1.40
C GLU A 36 21.94 -14.87 -1.01
N GLY A 37 20.63 -14.72 -1.27
CA GLY A 37 19.62 -15.75 -1.01
C GLY A 37 18.60 -15.46 0.12
N PHE A 38 18.66 -14.30 0.78
CA PHE A 38 17.68 -13.98 1.83
C PHE A 38 16.29 -13.65 1.24
N ARG A 39 15.26 -14.34 1.72
CA ARG A 39 13.86 -13.99 1.41
C ARG A 39 13.39 -12.89 2.35
N ARG A 40 12.75 -11.85 1.81
CA ARG A 40 12.18 -10.76 2.60
C ARG A 40 10.69 -10.98 2.79
N LEU A 41 10.23 -10.87 4.03
CA LEU A 41 8.81 -10.82 4.36
C LEU A 41 8.46 -9.37 4.69
N GLY A 42 7.57 -8.77 3.90
CA GLY A 42 7.02 -7.46 4.18
C GLY A 42 5.71 -7.58 4.94
N LEU A 43 5.57 -6.86 6.04
CA LEU A 43 4.29 -6.61 6.68
C LEU A 43 3.86 -5.20 6.33
N LEU A 44 2.62 -5.06 5.87
CA LEU A 44 2.04 -3.78 5.51
C LEU A 44 0.94 -3.44 6.53
N ASP A 45 1.09 -2.29 7.18
CA ASP A 45 0.08 -1.70 8.07
C ASP A 45 -0.34 -0.35 7.48
N LEU A 46 -1.65 -0.16 7.29
CA LEU A 46 -2.23 1.02 6.65
C LEU A 46 -3.59 1.37 7.25
N TYR A 47 -3.96 2.65 7.15
CA TYR A 47 -5.31 3.09 7.49
C TYR A 47 -6.35 2.48 6.54
N GLY A 48 -7.49 2.07 7.09
CA GLY A 48 -8.64 1.59 6.31
C GLY A 48 -9.35 2.71 5.54
N PHE A 49 -10.38 2.34 4.79
CA PHE A 49 -11.20 3.30 4.04
C PHE A 49 -11.98 4.22 5.00
N GLU A 50 -11.86 5.53 4.81
CA GLU A 50 -12.48 6.55 5.67
C GLU A 50 -13.56 7.33 4.93
N VAL A 51 -14.70 7.55 5.56
CA VAL A 51 -15.77 8.40 5.03
C VAL A 51 -16.21 9.37 6.12
N PHE A 52 -15.84 10.63 5.97
CA PHE A 52 -16.25 11.71 6.87
C PHE A 52 -17.28 12.62 6.21
N ALA A 53 -17.95 13.45 7.02
CA ALA A 53 -18.92 14.44 6.54
C ALA A 53 -18.29 15.48 5.59
N ALA A 54 -17.01 15.81 5.81
CA ALA A 54 -16.17 16.57 4.88
C ALA A 54 -14.84 15.84 4.74
N ASN A 55 -14.48 15.46 3.51
CA ASN A 55 -13.23 14.76 3.23
C ASN A 55 -12.20 15.77 2.72
N GLY A 56 -11.04 15.80 3.37
CA GLY A 56 -9.88 16.57 2.96
C GLY A 56 -9.03 15.84 1.93
N PHE A 57 -7.89 16.46 1.59
CA PHE A 57 -6.93 15.87 0.67
C PHE A 57 -6.28 14.61 1.26
N GLU A 58 -6.06 14.59 2.57
CA GLU A 58 -5.50 13.45 3.29
C GLU A 58 -6.41 12.21 3.17
N GLN A 59 -7.72 12.36 3.35
CA GLN A 59 -8.66 11.25 3.17
C GLN A 59 -8.70 10.75 1.73
N LEU A 60 -8.59 11.66 0.74
CA LEU A 60 -8.47 11.25 -0.66
C LEU A 60 -7.25 10.36 -0.88
N LEU A 61 -6.09 10.72 -0.32
CA LEU A 61 -4.86 9.92 -0.44
C LEU A 61 -4.98 8.55 0.25
N ILE A 62 -5.60 8.51 1.44
CA ILE A 62 -5.84 7.26 2.18
C ILE A 62 -6.76 6.33 1.39
N ASN A 63 -7.89 6.85 0.90
CA ASN A 63 -8.87 6.06 0.16
C ASN A 63 -8.34 5.61 -1.20
N TYR A 64 -7.59 6.47 -1.88
CA TYR A 64 -6.93 6.11 -3.14
C TYR A 64 -5.89 4.99 -2.94
N CYS A 65 -5.10 5.05 -1.87
CA CYS A 65 -4.17 3.97 -1.54
C CYS A 65 -4.90 2.65 -1.32
N ASN A 66 -6.00 2.67 -0.56
CA ASN A 66 -6.87 1.50 -0.34
C ASN A 66 -7.44 0.94 -1.65
N GLU A 67 -7.92 1.80 -2.54
CA GLU A 67 -8.45 1.37 -3.84
C GLU A 67 -7.38 0.70 -4.71
N ARG A 68 -6.16 1.24 -4.72
CA ARG A 68 -5.02 0.63 -5.43
C ARG A 68 -4.61 -0.70 -4.82
N LEU A 69 -4.63 -0.81 -3.50
CA LEU A 69 -4.31 -2.06 -2.80
C LEU A 69 -5.38 -3.13 -3.11
N GLN A 70 -6.66 -2.77 -3.11
CA GLN A 70 -7.74 -3.68 -3.46
C GLN A 70 -7.64 -4.12 -4.93
N GLN A 71 -7.31 -3.20 -5.84
CA GLN A 71 -7.07 -3.51 -7.24
C GLN A 71 -5.92 -4.52 -7.42
N LEU A 72 -4.81 -4.33 -6.71
CA LEU A 72 -3.68 -5.27 -6.72
C LEU A 72 -4.10 -6.64 -6.18
N PHE A 73 -4.78 -6.68 -5.04
CA PHE A 73 -5.27 -7.91 -4.41
C PHE A 73 -6.18 -8.68 -5.36
N ASN A 74 -7.19 -8.02 -5.92
CA ASN A 74 -8.13 -8.63 -6.86
C ASN A 74 -7.39 -9.23 -8.06
N ARG A 75 -6.46 -8.50 -8.67
CA ARG A 75 -5.68 -9.01 -9.81
C ARG A 75 -4.86 -10.25 -9.46
N GLN A 76 -4.20 -10.25 -8.31
CA GLN A 76 -3.38 -11.38 -7.87
C GLN A 76 -4.24 -12.61 -7.56
N VAL A 77 -5.33 -12.43 -6.82
CA VAL A 77 -6.24 -13.52 -6.46
C VAL A 77 -6.88 -14.10 -7.71
N PHE A 78 -7.44 -13.27 -8.59
CA PHE A 78 -8.06 -13.76 -9.83
C PHE A 78 -7.07 -14.46 -10.76
N ALA A 79 -5.83 -13.98 -10.85
CA ALA A 79 -4.79 -14.65 -11.63
C ALA A 79 -4.43 -16.02 -11.04
N CYS A 80 -4.36 -16.12 -9.70
CA CYS A 80 -4.11 -17.38 -9.00
C CYS A 80 -5.25 -18.38 -9.24
N GLU A 81 -6.49 -17.96 -9.01
CA GLU A 81 -7.69 -18.79 -9.20
C GLU A 81 -7.79 -19.29 -10.66
N ALA A 82 -7.57 -18.42 -11.64
CA ALA A 82 -7.56 -18.81 -13.05
C ALA A 82 -6.50 -19.90 -13.36
N GLY A 83 -5.34 -19.83 -12.70
CA GLY A 83 -4.30 -20.86 -12.81
C GLY A 83 -4.73 -22.19 -12.21
N GLU A 84 -5.43 -22.18 -11.08
CA GLU A 84 -5.97 -23.38 -10.43
C GLU A 84 -7.06 -24.04 -11.28
N TYR A 85 -8.02 -23.26 -11.81
CA TYR A 85 -9.06 -23.79 -12.71
C TYR A 85 -8.46 -24.46 -13.95
N ALA A 86 -7.42 -23.86 -14.55
CA ALA A 86 -6.73 -24.45 -15.69
C ALA A 86 -5.99 -25.75 -15.32
N ALA A 87 -5.39 -25.81 -14.13
CA ALA A 87 -4.72 -27.01 -13.63
C ALA A 87 -5.72 -28.17 -13.37
N GLU A 88 -6.94 -27.85 -12.98
CA GLU A 88 -8.03 -28.83 -12.78
C GLU A 88 -8.77 -29.20 -14.07
N GLY A 89 -8.44 -28.55 -15.20
CA GLY A 89 -9.09 -28.81 -16.49
C GLY A 89 -10.51 -28.28 -16.60
N LEU A 90 -10.88 -27.31 -15.76
CA LEU A 90 -12.18 -26.66 -15.77
C LEU A 90 -12.19 -25.52 -16.80
N ASP A 91 -12.98 -25.67 -17.87
CA ASP A 91 -13.21 -24.59 -18.83
C ASP A 91 -14.23 -23.60 -18.28
N VAL A 92 -13.78 -22.39 -18.01
CA VAL A 92 -14.59 -21.33 -17.41
C VAL A 92 -14.93 -20.23 -18.42
N ASP A 93 -15.50 -20.61 -19.57
CA ASP A 93 -16.33 -19.84 -20.53
C ASP A 93 -16.00 -18.33 -20.73
N GLY A 94 -14.72 -17.96 -20.66
CA GLY A 94 -14.26 -16.57 -20.79
C GLY A 94 -14.91 -15.57 -19.81
N GLN A 95 -15.57 -16.04 -18.74
CA GLN A 95 -16.20 -15.16 -17.75
C GLN A 95 -15.15 -14.51 -16.84
N TRP A 96 -14.15 -15.29 -16.43
CA TRP A 96 -13.04 -14.78 -15.59
C TRP A 96 -12.11 -13.84 -16.33
N GLN A 97 -11.91 -14.02 -17.65
CA GLN A 97 -11.14 -13.08 -18.46
C GLN A 97 -11.81 -11.69 -18.51
N ARG A 98 -13.15 -11.64 -18.49
CA ARG A 98 -13.90 -10.38 -18.44
C ARG A 98 -13.84 -9.71 -17.06
N VAL A 99 -13.94 -10.48 -15.99
CA VAL A 99 -13.86 -9.97 -14.61
C VAL A 99 -12.44 -9.50 -14.27
N SER A 100 -11.42 -10.25 -14.70
CA SER A 100 -10.00 -9.89 -14.53
C SER A 100 -9.63 -8.61 -15.30
N ALA A 101 -10.14 -8.43 -16.53
CA ALA A 101 -9.88 -7.23 -17.34
C ALA A 101 -10.63 -5.97 -16.84
N ALA A 102 -11.71 -6.14 -16.07
CA ALA A 102 -12.49 -5.04 -15.50
C ALA A 102 -11.91 -4.48 -14.18
N CYS A 103 -10.97 -5.19 -13.56
CA CYS A 103 -10.30 -4.82 -12.30
C CYS A 103 -8.95 -4.13 -12.54
#